data_AF-A0A7Y5DVI5-F1
#
_entry.id   AF-A0A7Y5DVI5-F1
#
_cell.length_a   1.000
_cell.length_b   1.000
_cell.length_c   1.000
_cell.angle_alpha   90.00
_cell.angle_beta   90.00
_cell.angle_gamma   90.00
#
_symmetry.space_group_name_H-M   'P 1'
#
loop_
_entity.id
_entity.type
_entity.pdbx_description
1 polymer ?
#
loop_
_entity_poly.entity_id
_entity_poly.type
_entity_poly.pdbx_seq_one_letter_code
_entity_poly.pdbx_strand_id
1 'polypeptide(L)'
;MLTDTTCKNAHRGDKAKLGKAFKLADEKGLSFGTYPEVTLEQARQRRDDARKFIADGIDPGENRKAVKESRAGLAASSLEVIAREWVGKKSGDKSDRPTRLLAQNLFPWLGSKPITDILPKDILACLRRIEERGTIETAHRTLQICGQVFRYAVATGRAERDITQDLKGALPPAKGKHFASMTDPKQVAPLVNIPRQSRGLYVVNRSKR
;
A
#
# COMPACT_ATOMS: atom_id res chain seq x y z
N MET A 1 13.01 -71.59 -6.91
CA MET A 1 12.46 -72.64 -6.02
C MET A 1 12.21 -71.99 -4.67
N LEU A 2 10.96 -72.01 -4.24
CA LEU A 2 10.47 -71.39 -3.00
C LEU A 2 10.98 -72.19 -1.79
N THR A 3 11.36 -71.51 -0.71
CA THR A 3 11.39 -72.11 0.63
C THR A 3 10.51 -71.28 1.55
N ASP A 4 9.25 -71.70 1.65
CA ASP A 4 8.37 -71.42 2.77
C ASP A 4 8.90 -72.14 4.01
N THR A 5 9.14 -71.41 5.10
CA THR A 5 9.11 -72.01 6.45
C THR A 5 8.67 -70.97 7.49
N THR A 6 7.35 -70.89 7.65
CA THR A 6 6.66 -70.93 8.95
C THR A 6 6.83 -69.75 9.91
N CYS A 7 5.86 -68.84 9.84
CA CYS A 7 5.43 -67.95 10.91
C CYS A 7 4.66 -68.75 11.99
N LYS A 8 5.12 -68.70 13.25
CA LYS A 8 4.48 -69.08 14.54
C LYS A 8 5.56 -68.78 15.61
N ASN A 9 5.39 -68.09 16.73
CA ASN A 9 4.26 -68.01 17.64
C ASN A 9 4.59 -67.00 18.77
N ALA A 10 3.55 -66.54 19.50
CA ALA A 10 3.56 -66.05 20.89
C ALA A 10 4.40 -64.78 21.23
N HIS A 11 3.84 -63.66 21.73
CA HIS A 11 3.01 -63.60 22.92
C HIS A 11 1.95 -62.49 22.87
N ARG A 12 0.69 -62.91 23.01
CA ARG A 12 -0.38 -62.11 23.60
C ARG A 12 -0.17 -62.10 25.11
N GLY A 13 -0.14 -60.91 25.72
CA GLY A 13 -0.29 -60.75 27.16
C GLY A 13 0.72 -59.77 27.76
N ASP A 14 0.35 -58.50 27.89
CA ASP A 14 0.20 -57.88 29.20
C ASP A 14 -0.27 -56.42 29.05
N LYS A 15 -1.56 -56.20 29.37
CA LYS A 15 -2.11 -54.87 29.58
C LYS A 15 -1.66 -54.37 30.95
N ALA A 16 -0.42 -53.91 31.05
CA ALA A 16 0.02 -53.13 32.20
C ALA A 16 -0.60 -51.74 32.10
N LYS A 17 -1.60 -51.49 32.96
CA LYS A 17 -2.19 -50.18 33.22
C LYS A 17 -1.12 -49.22 33.76
N LEU A 18 -0.44 -48.49 32.89
CA LEU A 18 0.23 -47.25 33.28
C LEU A 18 -0.73 -46.09 33.05
N GLY A 19 -1.63 -45.93 34.01
CA GLY A 19 -2.49 -44.76 34.16
C GLY A 19 -1.67 -43.55 34.60
N LYS A 20 -1.04 -42.89 33.64
CA LYS A 20 -1.00 -41.43 33.55
C LYS A 20 -1.12 -41.15 32.07
N ALA A 21 -2.29 -40.69 31.64
CA ALA A 21 -2.42 -40.04 30.35
C ALA A 21 -1.53 -38.79 30.41
N PHE A 22 -0.25 -38.95 30.04
CA PHE A 22 0.56 -37.83 29.61
C PHE A 22 -0.19 -37.33 28.38
N LYS A 23 -1.02 -36.29 28.55
CA LYS A 23 -1.62 -35.60 27.42
C LYS A 23 -0.44 -35.18 26.56
N LEU A 24 -0.19 -35.92 25.49
CA LEU A 24 0.69 -35.51 24.43
C LEU A 24 0.10 -34.17 23.98
N ALA A 25 0.78 -33.08 24.33
CA ALA A 25 0.34 -31.75 23.94
C ALA A 25 0.08 -31.81 22.43
N ASP A 26 -1.11 -31.36 21.99
CA ASP A 26 -1.54 -31.43 20.59
C ASP A 26 -0.36 -31.05 19.68
N GLU A 27 0.18 -32.03 18.98
CA GLU A 27 1.39 -31.86 18.17
C GLU A 27 1.04 -31.04 16.94
N LYS A 28 1.07 -29.71 17.06
CA LYS A 28 0.92 -28.80 15.93
C LYS A 28 2.19 -28.86 15.08
N GLY A 29 2.17 -29.67 14.03
CA GLY A 29 3.26 -29.74 13.06
C GLY A 29 3.43 -28.43 12.27
N LEU A 30 4.63 -27.86 12.28
CA LEU A 30 4.98 -26.68 11.46
C LEU A 30 5.86 -27.10 10.27
N SER A 31 5.38 -26.84 9.04
CA SER A 31 6.16 -27.07 7.83
C SER A 31 7.10 -25.89 7.53
N PHE A 32 8.39 -26.18 7.34
CA PHE A 32 9.44 -25.18 7.10
C PHE A 32 9.78 -24.94 5.62
N GLY A 33 9.09 -25.62 4.70
CA GLY A 33 9.24 -25.47 3.25
C GLY A 33 9.41 -26.82 2.52
N THR A 34 9.48 -26.76 1.19
CA THR A 34 9.61 -27.93 0.31
C THR A 34 11.04 -28.01 -0.24
N TYR A 35 11.62 -29.21 -0.30
CA TYR A 35 12.91 -29.44 -0.96
C TYR A 35 12.73 -29.35 -2.50
N PRO A 36 13.62 -28.72 -3.28
CA PRO A 36 14.97 -28.22 -2.94
C PRO A 36 15.07 -26.74 -2.55
N GLU A 37 13.95 -26.00 -2.46
CA GLU A 37 13.97 -24.55 -2.16
C GLU A 37 14.52 -24.22 -0.76
N VAL A 38 14.41 -25.16 0.18
CA VAL A 38 14.98 -25.03 1.53
C VAL A 38 15.99 -26.14 1.76
N THR A 39 17.21 -25.77 2.12
CA THR A 39 18.27 -26.74 2.44
C THR A 39 18.01 -27.39 3.80
N LEU A 40 18.57 -28.58 4.01
CA LEU A 40 18.48 -29.30 5.30
C LEU A 40 19.04 -28.47 6.47
N GLU A 41 20.08 -27.66 6.21
CA GLU A 41 20.67 -26.75 7.19
C GLU A 41 19.71 -25.63 7.60
N GLN A 42 19.09 -24.95 6.63
CA GLN A 42 18.08 -23.92 6.89
C GLN A 42 16.86 -24.48 7.63
N ALA A 43 16.46 -25.71 7.32
CA ALA A 43 15.38 -26.40 8.03
C ALA A 43 15.74 -26.72 9.49
N ARG A 44 17.02 -27.01 9.79
CA ARG A 44 17.50 -27.18 11.18
C ARG A 44 17.48 -25.85 11.94
N GLN A 45 17.99 -24.77 11.33
CA GLN A 45 17.96 -23.43 11.95
C GLN A 45 16.54 -22.96 12.28
N ARG A 46 15.61 -23.03 11.31
CA ARG A 46 14.20 -22.62 11.53
C ARG A 46 13.50 -23.42 12.62
N ARG A 47 13.88 -24.69 12.81
CA ARG A 47 13.37 -25.55 13.89
C ARG A 47 13.89 -25.09 15.25
N ASP A 48 15.17 -24.78 15.34
CA ASP A 48 15.77 -24.33 16.59
C ASP A 48 15.22 -22.94 16.99
N ASP A 49 14.96 -22.06 16.03
CA ASP A 49 14.29 -20.78 16.27
C ASP A 49 12.83 -20.97 16.72
N ALA A 50 12.09 -21.91 16.11
CA ALA A 50 10.75 -22.26 16.58
C ALA A 50 10.76 -22.81 18.02
N ARG A 51 11.79 -23.58 18.40
CA ARG A 51 11.96 -24.05 19.79
C ARG A 51 12.24 -22.91 20.76
N LYS A 52 12.99 -21.88 20.36
CA LYS A 52 13.19 -20.68 21.18
C LYS A 52 11.87 -19.95 21.41
N PHE A 53 11.07 -19.74 20.36
CA PHE A 53 9.74 -19.13 20.52
C PHE A 53 8.83 -19.92 21.47
N ILE A 54 8.87 -21.27 21.42
CA ILE A 54 8.13 -22.11 22.37
C ILE A 54 8.67 -21.92 23.80
N ALA A 55 9.98 -21.82 23.99
CA ALA A 55 10.59 -21.56 25.29
C ALA A 55 10.19 -20.17 25.85
N ASP A 56 10.01 -19.18 24.98
CA ASP A 56 9.51 -17.84 25.29
C ASP A 56 7.97 -17.82 25.50
N GLY A 57 7.29 -18.96 25.37
CA GLY A 57 5.84 -19.09 25.54
C GLY A 57 4.98 -18.64 24.35
N ILE A 58 5.60 -18.40 23.18
CA ILE A 58 4.95 -17.94 21.95
C ILE A 58 4.74 -19.13 21.00
N ASP A 59 3.50 -19.43 20.59
CA ASP A 59 3.22 -20.47 19.59
C ASP A 59 3.78 -20.04 18.21
N PRO A 60 4.75 -20.78 17.62
CA PRO A 60 5.32 -20.45 16.31
C PRO A 60 4.28 -20.43 15.18
N GLY A 61 3.22 -21.23 15.29
CA GLY A 61 2.13 -21.27 14.32
C GLY A 61 1.29 -20.00 14.34
N GLU A 62 0.98 -19.48 15.53
CA GLU A 62 0.28 -18.21 15.70
C GLU A 62 1.17 -17.03 15.30
N ASN A 63 2.46 -17.05 15.66
CA ASN A 63 3.40 -16.01 15.22
C ASN A 63 3.50 -15.98 13.68
N ARG A 64 3.57 -17.14 13.01
CA ARG A 64 3.58 -17.18 11.53
C ARG A 64 2.28 -16.66 10.92
N LYS A 65 1.13 -16.95 11.53
CA LYS A 65 -0.17 -16.41 11.10
C LYS A 65 -0.22 -14.90 11.31
N ALA A 66 0.15 -14.41 12.49
CA ALA A 66 0.21 -12.99 12.83
C ALA A 66 1.17 -12.23 11.90
N VAL A 67 2.33 -12.80 11.56
CA VAL A 67 3.28 -12.22 10.58
C VAL A 67 2.70 -12.23 9.17
N LYS A 68 1.93 -13.25 8.78
CA LYS A 68 1.28 -13.30 7.46
C LYS A 68 0.12 -12.30 7.39
N GLU A 69 -0.68 -12.21 8.43
CA GLU A 69 -1.81 -11.29 8.57
C GLU A 69 -1.32 -9.84 8.68
N SER A 70 -0.24 -9.57 9.41
CA SER A 70 0.36 -8.24 9.44
C SER A 70 0.89 -7.86 8.06
N ARG A 71 1.59 -8.75 7.35
CA ARG A 71 2.02 -8.49 5.96
C ARG A 71 0.85 -8.23 5.02
N ALA A 72 -0.24 -8.98 5.14
CA ALA A 72 -1.45 -8.77 4.34
C ALA A 72 -2.14 -7.45 4.70
N GLY A 73 -2.24 -7.11 5.99
CA GLY A 73 -2.80 -5.86 6.48
C GLY A 73 -1.97 -4.64 6.10
N LEU A 74 -0.63 -4.77 6.08
CA LEU A 74 0.29 -3.74 5.60
C LEU A 74 0.12 -3.51 4.09
N ALA A 75 -0.05 -4.57 3.30
CA ALA A 75 -0.36 -4.45 1.88
C ALA A 75 -1.73 -3.79 1.63
N ALA A 76 -2.74 -4.14 2.42
CA ALA A 76 -4.07 -3.52 2.38
C ALA A 76 -4.06 -2.05 2.85
N SER A 77 -3.09 -1.68 3.68
CA SER A 77 -2.90 -0.32 4.21
C SER A 77 -1.86 0.49 3.42
N SER A 78 -1.56 0.06 2.19
CA SER A 78 -0.66 0.78 1.29
C SER A 78 -1.24 2.14 0.88
N LEU A 79 -0.37 3.12 0.69
CA LEU A 79 -0.77 4.48 0.33
C LEU A 79 -1.56 4.51 -0.98
N GLU A 80 -1.24 3.64 -1.94
CA GLU A 80 -1.95 3.57 -3.21
C GLU A 80 -3.41 3.12 -3.03
N VAL A 81 -3.65 2.06 -2.23
CA VAL A 81 -5.00 1.55 -1.99
C VAL A 81 -5.87 2.61 -1.31
N ILE A 82 -5.33 3.27 -0.29
CA ILE A 82 -6.04 4.29 0.47
C ILE A 82 -6.28 5.55 -0.38
N ALA A 83 -5.31 5.94 -1.22
CA ALA A 83 -5.49 7.04 -2.15
C ALA A 83 -6.62 6.76 -3.16
N ARG A 84 -6.68 5.55 -3.73
CA ARG A 84 -7.74 5.15 -4.66
C ARG A 84 -9.11 5.11 -3.97
N GLU A 85 -9.19 4.56 -2.77
CA GLU A 85 -10.41 4.54 -1.95
C GLU A 85 -10.92 5.96 -1.67
N TRP A 86 -10.00 6.85 -1.28
CA TRP A 86 -10.30 8.26 -1.02
C TRP A 86 -10.81 8.99 -2.27
N VAL A 87 -10.17 8.78 -3.43
CA VAL A 87 -10.64 9.40 -4.69
C VAL A 87 -12.04 8.91 -5.04
N GLY A 88 -12.31 7.61 -4.88
CA GLY A 88 -13.65 7.04 -5.10
C GLY A 88 -14.70 7.72 -4.23
N LYS A 89 -14.41 7.89 -2.93
CA LYS A 89 -15.33 8.55 -1.99
C LYS A 89 -15.55 10.04 -2.28
N LYS A 90 -14.50 10.76 -2.71
CA LYS A 90 -14.57 12.22 -2.89
C LYS A 90 -15.14 12.65 -4.24
N SER A 91 -14.87 11.88 -5.29
CA SER A 91 -15.03 12.35 -6.67
C SER A 91 -16.34 11.90 -7.31
N GLY A 92 -17.06 10.93 -6.73
CA GLY A 92 -18.27 10.35 -7.30
C GLY A 92 -18.12 10.11 -8.80
N ASP A 93 -17.26 9.16 -9.18
CA ASP A 93 -16.91 8.74 -10.55
C ASP A 93 -16.39 9.80 -11.55
N LYS A 94 -16.39 11.09 -11.23
CA LYS A 94 -16.21 12.15 -12.26
C LYS A 94 -14.81 12.75 -12.39
N SER A 95 -13.86 12.46 -11.49
CA SER A 95 -12.54 13.11 -11.53
C SER A 95 -11.38 12.18 -11.15
N ASP A 96 -10.65 11.70 -12.16
CA ASP A 96 -9.40 10.94 -12.02
C ASP A 96 -8.14 11.83 -11.90
N ARG A 97 -8.31 13.15 -11.90
CA ARG A 97 -7.21 14.13 -11.77
C ARG A 97 -6.31 13.88 -10.55
N PRO A 98 -6.83 13.69 -9.32
CA PRO A 98 -5.98 13.44 -8.16
C PRO A 98 -5.22 12.10 -8.25
N THR A 99 -5.87 11.03 -8.72
CA THR A 99 -5.20 9.74 -8.91
C THR A 99 -4.06 9.86 -9.90
N ARG A 100 -4.30 10.52 -11.05
CA ARG A 100 -3.27 10.70 -12.08
C ARG A 100 -2.08 11.50 -11.56
N LEU A 101 -2.33 12.54 -10.76
CA LEU A 101 -1.26 13.33 -10.17
C LEU A 101 -0.42 12.51 -9.17
N LEU A 102 -1.08 11.74 -8.30
CA LEU A 102 -0.42 10.84 -7.35
C LEU A 102 0.31 9.69 -8.06
N ALA A 103 -0.25 9.15 -9.14
CA ALA A 103 0.35 8.09 -9.93
C ALA A 103 1.64 8.51 -10.63
N GLN A 104 1.73 9.77 -11.05
CA GLN A 104 2.93 10.30 -11.68
C GLN A 104 4.02 10.69 -10.67
N ASN A 105 3.64 11.10 -9.46
CA ASN A 105 4.55 11.79 -8.53
C ASN A 105 4.74 11.14 -7.16
N LEU A 106 3.90 10.18 -6.75
CA LEU A 106 4.03 9.50 -5.45
C LEU A 106 4.08 7.99 -5.58
N PHE A 107 3.17 7.38 -6.36
CA PHE A 107 3.07 5.92 -6.46
C PHE A 107 4.37 5.22 -6.92
N PRO A 108 5.21 5.79 -7.82
CA PRO A 108 6.46 5.14 -8.22
C PRO A 108 7.45 4.91 -7.07
N TRP A 109 7.33 5.67 -5.97
CA TRP A 109 8.28 5.62 -4.86
C TRP A 109 7.65 5.18 -3.54
N LEU A 110 6.40 5.57 -3.29
CA LEU A 110 5.70 5.36 -2.01
C LEU A 110 4.47 4.46 -2.15
N GLY A 111 4.08 4.05 -3.36
CA GLY A 111 2.84 3.32 -3.61
C GLY A 111 2.73 2.03 -2.80
N SER A 112 3.80 1.24 -2.77
CA SER A 112 3.84 -0.06 -2.08
C SER A 112 4.07 0.04 -0.57
N LYS A 113 4.42 1.22 -0.05
CA LYS A 113 4.69 1.38 1.39
C LYS A 113 3.38 1.51 2.17
N PRO A 114 3.27 0.87 3.35
CA PRO A 114 2.14 1.07 4.24
C PRO A 114 2.16 2.49 4.81
N ILE A 115 0.99 3.07 5.07
CA ILE A 115 0.90 4.46 5.56
C ILE A 115 1.62 4.66 6.91
N THR A 116 1.73 3.62 7.74
CA THR A 116 2.42 3.66 9.05
C THR A 116 3.92 3.89 8.92
N ASP A 117 4.53 3.40 7.84
CA ASP A 117 6.00 3.41 7.69
C ASP A 117 6.49 4.61 6.89
N ILE A 118 5.58 5.46 6.40
CA ILE A 118 5.94 6.64 5.62
C ILE A 118 6.45 7.71 6.56
N LEU A 119 7.67 8.18 6.28
CA LEU A 119 8.30 9.25 7.04
C LEU A 119 8.19 10.59 6.27
N PRO A 120 8.19 11.75 6.98
CA PRO A 120 8.12 13.05 6.31
C PRO A 120 9.26 13.28 5.31
N LYS A 121 10.45 12.71 5.58
CA LYS A 121 11.61 12.76 4.68
C LYS A 121 11.35 12.13 3.31
N ASP A 122 10.53 11.08 3.26
CA ASP A 122 10.24 10.33 2.04
C ASP A 122 9.32 11.14 1.11
N ILE A 123 8.34 11.84 1.71
CA ILE A 123 7.45 12.76 0.99
C ILE A 123 8.24 13.96 0.48
N LEU A 124 9.12 14.53 1.31
CA LEU A 124 9.97 15.67 0.94
C LEU A 124 10.89 15.31 -0.24
N ALA A 125 11.48 14.12 -0.24
CA ALA A 125 12.29 13.63 -1.36
C ALA A 125 11.48 13.55 -2.68
N CYS A 126 10.21 13.15 -2.62
CA CYS A 126 9.33 13.15 -3.79
C CYS A 126 9.01 14.59 -4.26
N LEU A 127 8.75 15.50 -3.32
CA LEU A 127 8.44 16.90 -3.65
C LEU A 127 9.62 17.62 -4.27
N ARG A 128 10.85 17.43 -3.77
CA ARG A 128 12.06 18.01 -4.37
C ARG A 128 12.27 17.60 -5.83
N ARG A 129 11.94 16.36 -6.19
CA ARG A 129 11.99 15.91 -7.60
C ARG A 129 10.98 16.64 -8.49
N ILE A 130 9.84 17.07 -7.95
CA ILE A 130 8.85 17.88 -8.68
C ILE A 130 9.35 19.32 -8.83
N GLU A 131 10.06 19.83 -7.83
CA GLU A 131 10.70 21.14 -7.88
C GLU A 131 11.82 21.19 -8.92
N GLU A 132 12.65 20.15 -9.00
CA GLU A 132 13.70 20.01 -10.01
C GLU A 132 13.14 20.03 -11.44
N ARG A 133 11.89 19.56 -11.63
CA ARG A 133 11.16 19.66 -12.90
C ARG A 133 10.64 21.06 -13.22
N GLY A 134 10.77 22.02 -12.29
CA GLY A 134 10.37 23.41 -12.44
C GLY A 134 8.89 23.71 -12.14
N THR A 135 8.11 22.74 -11.65
CA THR A 135 6.67 22.90 -11.43
C THR A 135 6.30 23.01 -9.95
N ILE A 136 6.52 24.20 -9.36
CA ILE A 136 6.31 24.44 -7.92
C ILE A 136 4.82 24.32 -7.54
N GLU A 137 3.90 24.83 -8.37
CA GLU A 137 2.45 24.70 -8.16
C GLU A 137 2.01 23.23 -8.08
N THR A 138 2.59 22.38 -8.92
CA THR A 138 2.32 20.94 -8.93
C THR A 138 2.80 20.28 -7.64
N ALA A 139 3.94 20.71 -7.09
CA ALA A 139 4.44 20.22 -5.81
C ALA A 139 3.47 20.56 -4.66
N HIS A 140 3.04 21.83 -4.56
CA HIS A 140 2.05 22.24 -3.54
C HIS A 140 0.72 21.51 -3.70
N ARG A 141 0.24 21.35 -4.93
CA ARG A 141 -1.00 20.60 -5.23
C ARG A 141 -0.89 19.14 -4.81
N THR A 142 0.26 18.53 -5.06
CA THR A 142 0.57 17.14 -4.73
C THR A 142 0.60 16.95 -3.21
N LEU A 143 1.27 17.84 -2.48
CA LEU A 143 1.30 17.85 -1.01
C LEU A 143 -0.11 18.03 -0.42
N GLN A 144 -0.91 18.94 -0.98
CA GLN A 144 -2.30 19.16 -0.55
C GLN A 144 -3.16 17.90 -0.69
N ILE A 145 -3.07 17.21 -1.83
CA ILE A 145 -3.82 15.96 -2.07
C ILE A 145 -3.31 14.86 -1.15
N CYS A 146 -1.99 14.73 -0.99
CA CYS A 146 -1.39 13.78 -0.07
C CYS A 146 -1.93 13.98 1.36
N GLY A 147 -1.99 15.21 1.86
CA GLY A 147 -2.56 15.50 3.18
C GLY A 147 -4.04 15.14 3.29
N GLN A 148 -4.82 15.26 2.21
CA GLN A 148 -6.22 14.81 2.20
C GLN A 148 -6.33 13.28 2.30
N VAL A 149 -5.43 12.54 1.66
CA VAL A 149 -5.35 11.07 1.77
C VAL A 149 -4.96 10.66 3.19
N PHE A 150 -3.97 11.31 3.81
CA PHE A 150 -3.58 11.04 5.19
C PHE A 150 -4.70 11.33 6.20
N ARG A 151 -5.43 12.44 6.02
CA ARG A 151 -6.61 12.74 6.87
C ARG A 151 -7.70 11.70 6.73
N TYR A 152 -7.89 11.16 5.52
CA TYR A 152 -8.80 10.05 5.31
C TYR A 152 -8.31 8.77 5.99
N ALA A 153 -7.01 8.47 5.91
CA ALA A 153 -6.41 7.34 6.62
C ALA A 153 -6.62 7.44 8.14
N VAL A 154 -6.43 8.63 8.71
CA VAL A 154 -6.70 8.93 10.13
C VAL A 154 -8.18 8.72 10.47
N ALA A 155 -9.10 9.22 9.63
CA ALA A 155 -10.53 9.02 9.84
C ALA A 155 -10.95 7.54 9.79
N THR A 156 -10.24 6.71 9.03
CA THR A 156 -10.44 5.25 8.97
C THR A 156 -9.67 4.46 10.04
N GLY A 157 -8.88 5.13 10.89
CA GLY A 157 -8.07 4.48 11.92
C GLY A 157 -6.85 3.71 11.40
N ARG A 158 -6.45 3.91 10.14
CA ARG A 158 -5.28 3.27 9.53
C ARG A 158 -3.97 4.01 9.81
N ALA A 159 -4.07 5.26 10.27
CA ALA A 159 -2.94 6.11 10.61
C ALA A 159 -3.27 6.91 11.89
N GLU A 160 -2.26 7.13 12.72
CA GLU A 160 -2.44 7.90 13.96
C GLU A 160 -2.37 9.42 13.72
N ARG A 161 -1.49 9.87 12.81
CA ARG A 161 -1.21 11.29 12.58
C ARG A 161 -1.01 11.62 11.10
N ASP A 162 -1.42 12.83 10.71
CA ASP A 162 -1.09 13.44 9.43
C ASP A 162 0.33 14.03 9.44
N ILE A 163 1.24 13.38 8.72
CA ILE A 163 2.65 13.76 8.59
C ILE A 163 2.84 14.97 7.66
N THR A 164 1.88 15.25 6.78
CA THR A 164 2.02 16.30 5.75
C THR A 164 1.95 17.71 6.33
N GLN A 165 1.40 17.88 7.54
CA GLN A 165 1.35 19.18 8.21
C GLN A 165 2.74 19.71 8.55
N ASP A 166 3.66 18.84 8.95
CA ASP A 166 5.02 19.21 9.34
C ASP A 166 5.87 19.66 8.14
N LEU A 167 5.43 19.34 6.92
CA LEU A 167 6.08 19.73 5.66
C LEU A 167 5.58 21.07 5.12
N LYS A 168 4.59 21.68 5.76
CA LYS A 168 4.02 22.96 5.34
C LYS A 168 5.03 24.08 5.59
N GLY A 169 5.61 24.61 4.51
CA GLY A 169 6.67 25.64 4.57
C GLY A 169 8.07 25.13 4.21
N ALA A 170 8.23 23.81 4.00
CA ALA A 170 9.49 23.25 3.51
C ALA A 170 9.74 23.55 2.01
N LEU A 171 8.68 23.86 1.26
CA LEU A 171 8.73 24.20 -0.17
C LEU A 171 8.75 25.73 -0.36
N PRO A 172 9.46 26.26 -1.37
CA PRO A 172 9.39 27.67 -1.69
C PRO A 172 7.96 28.05 -2.11
N PRO A 173 7.50 29.26 -1.76
CA PRO A 173 6.16 29.71 -2.15
C PRO A 173 6.09 29.83 -3.67
N ALA A 174 5.05 29.26 -4.25
CA ALA A 174 4.81 29.44 -5.67
C ALA A 174 4.41 30.90 -5.92
N LYS A 175 5.15 31.58 -6.80
CA LYS A 175 4.86 32.97 -7.18
C LYS A 175 3.78 32.98 -8.26
N GLY A 176 2.53 33.05 -7.86
CA GLY A 176 1.42 33.26 -8.79
C GLY A 176 1.45 34.67 -9.37
N LYS A 177 1.46 34.80 -10.69
CA LYS A 177 1.13 36.06 -11.36
C LYS A 177 -0.35 36.04 -11.70
N HIS A 178 -1.13 36.97 -11.15
CA HIS A 178 -2.53 37.13 -11.55
C HIS A 178 -2.58 37.48 -13.04
N PHE A 179 -3.42 36.77 -13.80
CA PHE A 179 -3.70 37.15 -15.19
C PHE A 179 -4.32 38.55 -15.17
N ALA A 180 -3.72 39.48 -15.91
CA ALA A 180 -4.19 40.87 -15.95
C ALA A 180 -5.62 40.90 -16.48
N SER A 181 -6.54 41.45 -15.69
CA SER A 181 -7.88 41.76 -16.17
C SER A 181 -7.80 42.93 -17.13
N MET A 182 -8.41 42.80 -18.30
CA MET A 182 -8.55 43.91 -19.25
C MET A 182 -9.58 44.89 -18.68
N THR A 183 -9.14 45.88 -17.89
CA THR A 183 -10.02 46.89 -17.29
C THR A 183 -10.24 48.10 -18.20
N ASP A 184 -9.35 48.34 -19.17
CA ASP A 184 -9.49 49.47 -20.11
C ASP A 184 -10.59 49.18 -21.16
N PRO A 185 -11.68 49.97 -21.21
CA PRO A 185 -12.76 49.81 -22.20
C PRO A 185 -12.28 49.79 -23.66
N LYS A 186 -11.16 50.47 -23.98
CA LYS A 186 -10.61 50.48 -25.34
C LYS A 186 -10.04 49.13 -25.76
N GLN A 187 -9.51 48.34 -24.83
CA GLN A 187 -9.01 46.99 -25.10
C GLN A 187 -10.12 45.94 -25.11
N VAL A 188 -11.24 46.21 -24.45
CA VAL A 188 -12.43 45.33 -24.41
C VAL A 188 -13.35 45.53 -25.63
N ALA A 189 -13.43 46.76 -26.16
CA ALA A 189 -14.30 47.09 -27.30
C ALA A 189 -14.10 46.22 -28.55
N PRO A 190 -12.86 45.86 -28.97
CA PRO A 190 -12.66 44.92 -30.07
C PRO A 190 -13.27 43.55 -29.81
N LEU A 191 -13.17 43.02 -28.58
CA LEU A 191 -13.71 41.70 -28.21
C LEU A 191 -15.24 41.66 -28.22
N VAL A 192 -15.89 42.74 -27.79
CA VAL A 192 -17.36 42.87 -27.80
C VAL A 192 -17.92 42.99 -29.22
N ASN A 193 -17.11 43.48 -30.16
CA ASN A 193 -17.51 43.65 -31.57
C ASN A 193 -17.34 42.37 -32.42
N ILE A 194 -16.51 41.41 -31.99
CA ILE A 194 -16.33 40.11 -32.67
C ILE A 194 -17.65 39.35 -32.90
N PRO A 195 -18.55 39.16 -31.91
CA PRO A 195 -19.81 38.42 -32.14
C PRO A 195 -20.77 39.11 -33.12
N ARG A 196 -20.53 40.39 -33.47
CA ARG A 196 -21.40 41.14 -34.39
C ARG A 196 -21.08 40.90 -35.87
N GLN A 197 -19.85 40.47 -36.19
CA GLN A 197 -19.41 40.21 -37.57
C GLN A 197 -19.64 38.76 -38.02
N SER A 198 -19.77 37.80 -37.10
CA SER A 198 -20.01 36.39 -37.41
C SER A 198 -21.51 36.08 -37.61
N ARG A 199 -22.09 36.57 -38.71
CA ARG A 199 -23.26 35.93 -39.36
C ARG A 199 -22.78 34.96 -40.43
N GLY A 200 -22.09 33.89 -40.01
CA GLY A 200 -21.63 32.84 -40.92
C GLY A 200 -21.35 31.57 -40.12
N LEU A 201 -22.10 30.51 -40.42
CA LEU A 201 -22.08 29.23 -39.73
C LEU A 201 -20.66 28.66 -39.61
N TYR A 202 -20.19 28.40 -38.39
CA TYR A 202 -19.14 27.41 -38.19
C TYR A 202 -19.79 26.02 -38.19
N VAL A 203 -19.75 25.35 -39.34
CA VAL A 203 -20.03 23.92 -39.46
C VAL A 203 -18.89 23.17 -38.77
N VAL A 204 -19.16 22.61 -37.59
CA VAL A 204 -18.25 21.66 -36.94
C VAL A 204 -18.39 20.33 -37.66
N ASN A 205 -17.48 20.03 -38.58
CA ASN A 205 -17.33 18.66 -39.08
C ASN A 205 -16.80 17.78 -37.96
N ARG A 206 -17.71 17.04 -37.29
CA ARG A 206 -17.34 15.92 -36.43
C ARG A 206 -16.76 14.82 -37.30
N SER A 207 -15.44 14.72 -37.35
CA SER A 207 -14.77 13.49 -37.80
C SER A 207 -15.14 12.37 -36.82
N LYS A 208 -15.90 11.38 -37.30
CA LYS A 208 -16.10 10.11 -36.60
C LYS A 208 -14.74 9.39 -36.53
N ARG A 209 -14.33 9.02 -35.33
CA ARG A 209 -13.56 7.81 -35.06
C ARG A 209 -14.18 7.11 -33.86
#